data_AF-A0A0D3LDI0-F1
#
_entry.id   AF-A0A0D3LDI0-F1
#
_cell.length_a   1.000
_cell.length_b   1.000
_cell.length_c   1.000
_cell.angle_alpha   90.00
_cell.angle_beta   90.00
_cell.angle_gamma   90.00
#
_symmetry.space_group_name_H-M   'P 1'
#
loop_
_entity.id
_entity.type
_entity.pdbx_description
1 polymer ?
#
loop_
_entity_poly.entity_id
_entity_poly.type
_entity_poly.pdbx_seq_one_letter_code
_entity_poly.pdbx_strand_id
1 'polypeptide(L)'
;MKKLFRYLEEIPMSKRWVLAIIAISIAVVPTLINLLFTSETLRTLLDEQLNFVLMGMAVYCSWLTLLYLLTRKDRVGLKHLSLTRAAITKGLIIGIGLFAAVNAALLLKSLIFEDSIALSRRFSSLEGASAALGVFTFNIFLGAFAEEILCRVYLIPQCFLLLGRKIKHKATALLLSLVLSQLLFAAAHLPRDLFRFDVSAATIISTQAQLFMSGIILSLVYLRTRNVVFLGLFHAFMNYGLPITGMDADFKLYYMVAAFAIAVFWGKILKTDRTAEALSPDLLAVK
;
A
#
# COMPACT_ATOMS: atom_id res chain seq x y z
N MET A 1 -21.83 6.37 -0.51
CA MET A 1 -21.61 6.69 0.91
C MET A 1 -22.19 5.67 1.90
N LYS A 2 -23.51 5.38 1.95
CA LYS A 2 -24.09 4.45 2.95
C LYS A 2 -23.39 3.07 3.04
N LYS A 3 -23.06 2.44 1.90
CA LYS A 3 -22.32 1.17 1.86
C LYS A 3 -20.92 1.26 2.47
N LEU A 4 -20.25 2.42 2.39
CA LEU A 4 -18.91 2.63 2.94
C LEU A 4 -18.96 2.66 4.46
N PHE A 5 -19.86 3.44 5.04
CA PHE A 5 -19.99 3.50 6.49
C PHE A 5 -20.36 2.15 7.08
N ARG A 6 -21.29 1.41 6.46
CA ARG A 6 -21.62 0.05 6.91
C ARG A 6 -20.39 -0.86 6.94
N TYR A 7 -19.56 -0.83 5.89
CA TYR A 7 -18.33 -1.61 5.84
C TYR A 7 -17.36 -1.27 6.98
N LEU A 8 -17.17 0.03 7.29
CA LEU A 8 -16.32 0.45 8.39
C LEU A 8 -16.90 0.06 9.77
N GLU A 9 -18.23 0.07 9.89
CA GLU A 9 -18.95 -0.31 11.12
C GLU A 9 -18.99 -1.82 11.37
N GLU A 10 -18.84 -2.64 10.32
CA GLU A 10 -18.72 -4.09 10.43
C GLU A 10 -17.36 -4.55 11.01
N ILE A 11 -16.36 -3.66 11.04
CA ILE A 11 -15.04 -3.97 11.58
C ILE A 11 -15.11 -3.95 13.11
N PRO A 12 -14.68 -5.02 13.81
CA PRO A 12 -14.62 -5.03 15.26
C PRO A 12 -13.74 -3.89 15.78
N MET A 13 -14.27 -3.14 16.76
CA MET A 13 -13.50 -2.09 17.39
C MET A 13 -12.42 -2.68 18.28
N SER A 14 -11.20 -2.20 18.07
CA SER A 14 -10.01 -2.59 18.80
C SER A 14 -10.04 -2.09 20.24
N LYS A 15 -9.38 -2.84 21.13
CA LYS A 15 -9.06 -2.35 22.48
C LYS A 15 -8.10 -1.16 22.37
N ARG A 16 -8.31 -0.11 23.17
CA ARG A 16 -7.49 1.13 23.13
C ARG A 16 -5.99 0.89 23.24
N TRP A 17 -5.57 -0.06 24.08
CA TRP A 17 -4.15 -0.38 24.26
C TRP A 17 -3.54 -1.07 23.03
N VAL A 18 -4.32 -1.88 22.30
CA VAL A 18 -3.87 -2.52 21.06
C VAL A 18 -3.61 -1.46 20.00
N LEU A 19 -4.57 -0.55 19.82
CA LEU A 19 -4.40 0.57 18.91
C LEU A 19 -3.20 1.45 19.28
N ALA A 20 -2.99 1.71 20.57
CA ALA A 20 -1.83 2.47 21.04
C ALA A 20 -0.51 1.76 20.68
N ILE A 21 -0.39 0.45 20.91
CA ILE A 21 0.81 -0.32 20.53
C ILE A 21 1.04 -0.24 19.02
N ILE A 22 -0.02 -0.39 18.21
CA ILE A 22 0.09 -0.28 16.75
C ILE A 22 0.55 1.12 16.33
N ALA A 23 -0.10 2.17 16.84
CA ALA A 23 0.27 3.55 16.52
C ALA A 23 1.71 3.88 16.94
N ILE A 24 2.14 3.40 18.11
CA ILE A 24 3.51 3.56 18.58
C ILE A 24 4.48 2.78 17.68
N SER A 25 4.15 1.54 17.30
CA SER A 25 5.00 0.72 16.43
C SER A 25 5.26 1.38 15.07
N ILE A 26 4.27 2.10 14.52
CA ILE A 26 4.37 2.88 13.28
C ILE A 26 5.46 3.95 13.37
N ALA A 27 5.62 4.60 14.52
CA ALA A 27 6.66 5.61 14.69
C ALA A 27 7.99 5.00 15.14
N VAL A 28 7.95 4.13 16.15
CA VAL A 28 9.15 3.64 16.84
C VAL A 28 9.97 2.70 15.97
N VAL A 29 9.34 1.75 15.26
CA VAL A 29 10.10 0.76 14.48
C VAL A 29 10.90 1.43 13.35
N PRO A 30 10.32 2.28 12.50
CA PRO A 30 11.09 3.02 11.50
C PRO A 30 12.18 3.91 12.14
N THR A 31 11.89 4.53 13.28
CA THR A 31 12.88 5.35 14.00
C THR A 31 14.10 4.51 14.40
N LEU A 32 13.88 3.38 15.07
CA LEU A 32 14.96 2.50 15.53
C LEU A 32 15.80 1.98 14.36
N ILE A 33 15.17 1.60 13.25
CA ILE A 33 15.88 1.12 12.05
C ILE A 33 16.72 2.23 11.44
N ASN A 34 16.18 3.45 11.31
CA ASN A 34 16.93 4.56 10.74
C ASN A 34 18.06 5.03 11.67
N LEU A 35 17.94 4.87 12.98
CA LEU A 35 19.04 5.09 13.92
C LEU A 35 20.20 4.09 13.72
N LEU A 36 19.98 2.90 13.18
CA LEU A 36 21.08 1.98 12.86
C LEU A 36 22.05 2.59 11.83
N PHE A 37 21.56 3.47 10.94
CA PHE A 37 22.37 4.14 9.93
C PHE A 37 23.27 5.26 10.48
N THR A 38 23.09 5.68 11.74
CA THR A 38 23.99 6.66 12.38
C THR A 38 25.29 6.01 12.87
N SER A 39 25.33 4.68 12.98
CA SER A 39 26.55 3.92 13.30
C SER A 39 27.28 3.55 12.01
N GLU A 40 28.54 3.97 11.87
CA GLU A 40 29.34 3.66 10.68
C GLU A 40 29.51 2.15 10.46
N THR A 41 29.76 1.38 11.53
CA THR A 41 29.89 -0.08 11.44
C THR A 41 28.62 -0.75 10.93
N LEU A 42 27.45 -0.35 11.45
CA LEU A 42 26.17 -0.90 11.01
C LEU A 42 25.80 -0.41 9.62
N ARG A 43 26.11 0.84 9.28
CA ARG A 43 25.92 1.39 7.94
C ARG A 43 26.70 0.56 6.91
N THR A 44 27.99 0.31 7.12
CA THR A 44 28.80 -0.51 6.21
C THR A 44 28.24 -1.92 6.06
N LEU A 45 27.78 -2.54 7.16
CA LEU A 45 27.12 -3.85 7.10
C LEU A 45 25.84 -3.81 6.26
N LEU A 46 25.05 -2.74 6.40
CA LEU A 46 23.78 -2.54 5.69
C LEU A 46 23.92 -1.99 4.27
N ASP A 47 25.11 -1.52 3.88
CA ASP A 47 25.40 -1.11 2.51
C ASP A 47 25.50 -2.34 1.59
N GLU A 48 25.77 -3.53 2.14
CA GLU A 48 25.58 -4.79 1.42
C GLU A 48 24.09 -5.05 1.17
N GLN A 49 23.70 -5.09 -0.11
CA GLN A 49 22.30 -5.24 -0.53
C GLN A 49 21.59 -6.43 0.12
N LEU A 50 22.28 -7.56 0.28
CA LEU A 50 21.71 -8.76 0.91
C LEU A 50 21.37 -8.50 2.39
N ASN A 51 22.26 -7.88 3.16
CA ASN A 51 22.04 -7.58 4.57
C ASN A 51 20.90 -6.57 4.75
N PHE A 52 20.82 -5.56 3.88
CA PHE A 52 19.72 -4.61 3.86
C PHE A 52 18.37 -5.31 3.63
N VAL A 53 18.31 -6.20 2.64
CA VAL A 53 17.11 -6.99 2.33
C VAL A 53 16.74 -7.87 3.51
N LEU A 54 17.67 -8.63 4.08
CA LEU A 54 17.43 -9.53 5.21
C LEU A 54 16.94 -8.78 6.45
N MET A 55 17.55 -7.64 6.79
CA MET A 55 17.09 -6.79 7.89
C MET A 55 15.66 -6.30 7.64
N GLY A 56 15.40 -5.80 6.44
CA GLY A 56 14.05 -5.36 6.06
C GLY A 56 13.03 -6.50 6.13
N MET A 57 13.38 -7.72 5.68
CA MET A 57 12.53 -8.91 5.84
C MET A 57 12.21 -9.15 7.31
N ALA A 58 13.23 -9.15 8.19
CA ALA A 58 13.05 -9.39 9.62
C ALA A 58 12.11 -8.35 10.26
N VAL A 59 12.29 -7.07 9.93
CA VAL A 59 11.44 -5.97 10.40
C VAL A 59 9.98 -6.18 9.99
N TYR A 60 9.74 -6.35 8.69
CA TYR A 60 8.37 -6.44 8.17
C TYR A 60 7.67 -7.73 8.61
N CYS A 61 8.38 -8.86 8.67
CA CYS A 61 7.85 -10.09 9.26
C CYS A 61 7.48 -9.92 10.73
N SER A 62 8.31 -9.22 11.51
CA SER A 62 8.00 -8.89 12.91
C SER A 62 6.77 -8.00 13.02
N TRP A 63 6.63 -7.03 12.11
CA TRP A 63 5.48 -6.11 12.11
C TRP A 63 4.18 -6.81 11.72
N LEU A 64 4.21 -7.65 10.68
CA LEU A 64 3.08 -8.48 10.28
C LEU A 64 2.70 -9.48 11.38
N THR A 65 3.69 -10.05 12.08
CA THR A 65 3.45 -10.94 13.23
C THR A 65 2.78 -10.18 14.37
N LEU A 66 3.29 -9.00 14.74
CA LEU A 66 2.70 -8.14 15.76
C LEU A 66 1.25 -7.80 15.39
N LEU A 67 1.02 -7.36 14.16
CA LEU A 67 -0.31 -7.05 13.66
C LEU A 67 -1.24 -8.26 13.71
N TYR A 68 -0.77 -9.44 13.29
CA TYR A 68 -1.55 -10.68 13.36
C TYR A 68 -1.94 -11.03 14.80
N LEU A 69 -0.99 -11.00 15.74
CA LEU A 69 -1.25 -11.31 17.15
C LEU A 69 -2.24 -10.34 17.78
N LEU A 70 -2.09 -9.05 17.49
CA LEU A 70 -2.93 -7.98 18.02
C LEU A 70 -4.34 -8.00 17.42
N THR A 71 -4.46 -8.20 16.11
CA THR A 71 -5.77 -8.30 15.42
C THR A 71 -6.57 -9.52 15.88
N ARG A 72 -5.90 -10.62 16.26
CA ARG A 72 -6.56 -11.79 16.89
C ARG A 72 -7.20 -11.44 18.23
N LYS A 73 -6.56 -10.57 19.04
CA LYS A 73 -7.15 -10.09 20.31
C LYS A 73 -8.40 -9.22 20.09
N ASP A 74 -8.48 -8.57 18.94
CA ASP A 74 -9.61 -7.72 18.52
C ASP A 74 -10.66 -8.46 17.67
N ARG A 75 -10.50 -9.77 17.43
CA ARG A 75 -11.37 -10.58 16.55
C ARG A 75 -11.44 -10.05 15.10
N VAL A 76 -10.45 -9.27 14.68
CA VAL A 76 -10.31 -8.80 13.29
C VAL A 76 -9.77 -9.96 12.45
N GLY A 77 -10.68 -10.76 11.89
CA GLY A 77 -10.32 -11.85 10.97
C GLY A 77 -9.89 -11.39 9.57
N LEU A 78 -9.27 -12.29 8.80
CA LEU A 78 -8.76 -12.06 7.43
C LEU A 78 -9.79 -11.46 6.46
N LYS A 79 -11.08 -11.77 6.63
CA LYS A 79 -12.17 -11.20 5.84
C LYS A 79 -12.28 -9.67 5.98
N HIS A 80 -12.05 -9.14 7.18
CA HIS A 80 -12.05 -7.70 7.43
C HIS A 80 -10.80 -7.05 6.84
N LEU A 81 -9.73 -7.85 6.70
CA LEU A 81 -8.50 -7.42 6.06
C LEU A 81 -8.54 -7.48 4.53
N SER A 82 -9.67 -7.87 3.94
CA SER A 82 -9.79 -8.13 2.50
C SER A 82 -8.83 -9.22 1.98
N LEU A 83 -8.48 -10.18 2.84
CA LEU A 83 -7.59 -11.31 2.55
C LEU A 83 -8.37 -12.60 2.34
N THR A 84 -9.39 -12.56 1.49
CA THR A 84 -10.09 -13.77 1.01
C THR A 84 -9.48 -14.22 -0.31
N ARG A 85 -9.54 -15.52 -0.64
CA ARG A 85 -9.03 -16.04 -1.92
C ARG A 85 -9.57 -15.25 -3.12
N ALA A 86 -10.87 -14.99 -3.15
CA ALA A 86 -11.51 -14.20 -4.20
C ALA A 86 -10.97 -12.75 -4.27
N ALA A 87 -10.79 -12.09 -3.13
CA ALA A 87 -10.24 -10.73 -3.09
C ALA A 87 -8.76 -10.71 -3.55
N ILE A 88 -7.97 -11.70 -3.15
CA ILE A 88 -6.57 -11.84 -3.56
C ILE A 88 -6.49 -12.05 -5.07
N THR A 89 -7.17 -13.06 -5.60
CA THR A 89 -7.18 -13.37 -7.04
C THR A 89 -7.62 -12.14 -7.85
N LYS A 90 -8.71 -11.48 -7.44
CA LYS A 90 -9.20 -10.28 -8.11
C LYS A 90 -8.21 -9.11 -8.05
N GLY A 91 -7.58 -8.90 -6.90
CA GLY A 91 -6.59 -7.85 -6.71
C GLY A 91 -5.37 -8.05 -7.60
N LEU A 92 -4.89 -9.30 -7.69
CA LEU A 92 -3.79 -9.71 -8.57
C LEU A 92 -4.14 -9.52 -10.05
N ILE A 93 -5.29 -10.05 -10.50
CA ILE A 93 -5.71 -9.94 -11.92
C ILE A 93 -5.80 -8.47 -12.34
N ILE A 94 -6.48 -7.63 -11.55
CA ILE A 94 -6.65 -6.22 -11.90
C ILE A 94 -5.33 -5.46 -11.79
N GLY A 95 -4.51 -5.73 -10.77
CA GLY A 95 -3.20 -5.08 -10.61
C GLY A 95 -2.21 -5.41 -11.72
N ILE A 96 -2.14 -6.68 -12.13
CA ILE A 96 -1.30 -7.14 -13.26
C ILE A 96 -1.87 -6.60 -14.59
N GLY A 97 -3.20 -6.63 -14.76
CA GLY A 97 -3.85 -6.06 -15.94
C GLY A 97 -3.58 -4.56 -16.09
N LEU A 98 -3.61 -3.81 -14.98
CA LEU A 98 -3.25 -2.39 -14.94
C LEU A 98 -1.79 -2.17 -15.35
N PHE A 99 -0.87 -2.98 -14.82
CA PHE A 99 0.54 -2.94 -15.20
C PHE A 99 0.76 -3.17 -16.68
N ALA A 100 0.11 -4.17 -17.27
CA ALA A 100 0.18 -4.45 -18.70
C ALA A 100 -0.39 -3.30 -19.53
N ALA A 101 -1.56 -2.75 -19.13
CA ALA A 101 -2.21 -1.64 -19.83
C ALA A 101 -1.35 -0.37 -19.82
N VAL A 102 -0.69 -0.04 -18.70
CA VAL A 102 0.20 1.12 -18.62
C VAL A 102 1.43 0.95 -19.49
N ASN A 103 2.08 -0.22 -19.48
CA ASN A 103 3.20 -0.48 -20.37
C ASN A 103 2.80 -0.46 -21.86
N ALA A 104 1.62 -0.97 -22.20
CA ALA A 104 1.10 -0.89 -23.56
C ALA A 104 0.84 0.56 -23.99
N ALA A 105 0.30 1.40 -23.09
CA ALA A 105 0.09 2.82 -23.36
C ALA A 105 1.42 3.58 -23.55
N LEU A 106 2.44 3.25 -22.75
CA LEU A 106 3.78 3.80 -22.91
C LEU A 106 4.39 3.36 -24.26
N LEU A 107 4.31 2.07 -24.61
CA LEU A 107 4.78 1.60 -25.92
C LEU A 107 4.08 2.32 -27.08
N LEU A 108 2.75 2.48 -26.99
CA LEU A 108 1.97 3.20 -28.00
C LEU A 108 2.37 4.68 -28.10
N LYS A 109 2.61 5.34 -26.96
CA LYS A 109 3.13 6.70 -26.95
C LYS A 109 4.47 6.77 -27.70
N SER A 110 5.42 5.89 -27.41
CA SER A 110 6.72 5.89 -28.12
C SER A 110 6.56 5.69 -29.63
N LEU A 111 5.62 4.84 -30.06
CA LEU A 111 5.31 4.64 -31.48
C LEU A 111 4.70 5.88 -32.15
N ILE A 112 3.82 6.60 -31.45
CA ILE A 112 3.13 7.79 -31.99
C ILE A 112 4.06 9.00 -32.10
N PHE A 113 4.95 9.19 -31.12
CA PHE A 113 5.85 10.34 -31.06
C PHE A 113 7.23 10.06 -31.67
N GLU A 114 7.39 8.91 -32.34
CA GLU A 114 8.65 8.47 -32.95
C GLU A 114 9.83 8.46 -31.96
N ASP A 115 9.56 8.27 -30.67
CA ASP A 115 10.58 8.10 -29.66
C ASP A 115 11.29 6.74 -29.86
N SER A 116 12.58 6.67 -29.54
CA SER A 116 13.31 5.41 -29.61
C SER A 116 12.69 4.35 -28.68
N ILE A 117 12.27 3.22 -29.23
CA ILE A 117 11.78 2.07 -28.46
C ILE A 117 13.00 1.32 -27.90
N ALA A 118 13.59 1.88 -26.85
CA ALA A 118 14.61 1.21 -26.06
C ALA A 118 13.96 0.47 -24.89
N LEU A 119 14.47 -0.72 -24.59
CA LEU A 119 14.18 -1.36 -23.30
C LEU A 119 14.69 -0.47 -22.17
N SER A 120 13.95 -0.41 -21.07
CA SER A 120 14.45 0.28 -19.89
C SER A 120 15.73 -0.38 -19.40
N ARG A 121 16.61 0.40 -18.76
CA ARG A 121 17.90 -0.10 -18.24
C ARG A 121 17.72 -1.27 -17.26
N ARG A 122 16.54 -1.38 -16.65
CA ARG A 122 16.17 -2.46 -15.72
C ARG A 122 15.94 -3.78 -16.43
N PHE A 123 15.59 -3.77 -17.71
CA PHE A 123 15.28 -4.98 -18.48
C PHE A 123 16.21 -5.18 -19.68
N SER A 124 17.29 -4.41 -19.79
CA SER A 124 18.30 -4.56 -20.85
C SER A 124 19.29 -5.72 -20.61
N SER A 125 19.29 -6.33 -19.43
CA SER A 125 20.09 -7.52 -19.09
C SER A 125 19.35 -8.43 -18.10
N LEU A 126 19.75 -9.71 -18.03
CA LEU A 126 19.18 -10.68 -17.08
C LEU A 126 19.45 -10.28 -15.63
N GLU A 127 20.66 -9.79 -15.34
CA GLU A 127 21.05 -9.30 -14.02
C GLU A 127 20.25 -8.06 -13.61
N GLY A 128 20.07 -7.11 -14.52
CA GLY A 128 19.23 -5.94 -14.26
C GLY A 128 17.77 -6.34 -13.99
N ALA A 129 17.24 -7.27 -14.77
CA ALA A 129 15.87 -7.73 -14.64
C ALA A 129 15.64 -8.48 -13.32
N SER A 130 16.57 -9.37 -12.95
CA SER A 130 16.49 -10.10 -11.68
C SER A 130 16.60 -9.16 -10.48
N ALA A 131 17.50 -8.17 -10.52
CA ALA A 131 17.63 -7.16 -9.47
C ALA A 131 16.35 -6.31 -9.35
N ALA A 132 15.80 -5.81 -10.46
CA ALA A 132 14.60 -5.00 -10.48
C ALA A 132 13.37 -5.77 -9.96
N LEU A 133 13.20 -7.02 -10.39
CA LEU A 133 12.13 -7.90 -9.91
C LEU A 133 12.31 -8.28 -8.44
N GLY A 134 13.55 -8.50 -7.99
CA GLY A 134 13.87 -8.76 -6.58
C GLY A 134 13.49 -7.59 -5.68
N VAL A 135 13.93 -6.37 -6.03
CA VAL A 135 13.57 -5.14 -5.32
C VAL A 135 12.06 -4.94 -5.31
N PHE A 136 11.40 -5.11 -6.46
CA PHE A 136 9.95 -4.94 -6.57
C PHE A 136 9.18 -5.97 -5.73
N THR A 137 9.59 -7.23 -5.74
CA THR A 137 8.97 -8.30 -4.96
C THR A 137 9.08 -8.03 -3.46
N PHE A 138 10.28 -7.64 -3.01
CA PHE A 138 10.51 -7.24 -1.62
C PHE A 138 9.63 -6.03 -1.23
N ASN A 139 9.61 -5.02 -2.10
CA ASN A 139 8.82 -3.80 -1.92
C ASN A 139 7.30 -4.09 -1.86
N ILE A 140 6.77 -5.01 -2.66
CA ILE A 140 5.35 -5.41 -2.55
C ILE A 140 5.09 -6.11 -1.24
N PHE A 141 5.70 -7.29 -1.04
CA PHE A 141 5.20 -8.23 -0.02
C PHE A 141 5.48 -7.77 1.40
N LEU A 142 6.62 -7.11 1.59
CA LEU A 142 7.11 -6.78 2.93
C LEU A 142 6.86 -5.32 3.24
N GLY A 143 7.20 -4.41 2.33
CA GLY A 143 6.98 -2.97 2.52
C GLY A 143 5.53 -2.56 2.31
N ALA A 144 5.19 -2.29 1.05
CA ALA A 144 3.93 -1.68 0.66
C ALA A 144 2.72 -2.42 1.21
N PHE A 145 2.66 -3.74 1.07
CA PHE A 145 1.50 -4.51 1.53
C PHE A 145 1.30 -4.45 3.05
N ALA A 146 2.38 -4.55 3.84
CA ALA A 146 2.28 -4.46 5.30
C ALA A 146 1.84 -3.06 5.74
N GLU A 147 2.43 -2.02 5.15
CA GLU A 147 2.05 -0.63 5.39
C GLU A 147 0.57 -0.38 5.05
N GLU A 148 0.08 -0.93 3.94
CA GLU A 148 -1.32 -0.79 3.52
C GLU A 148 -2.29 -1.50 4.48
N ILE A 149 -1.99 -2.72 4.92
CA ILE A 149 -2.83 -3.39 5.93
C ILE A 149 -2.86 -2.54 7.21
N LEU A 150 -1.71 -2.06 7.66
CA LEU A 150 -1.64 -1.35 8.92
C LEU A 150 -2.34 0.02 8.87
N CYS A 151 -1.99 0.83 7.87
CA CYS A 151 -2.43 2.21 7.81
C CYS A 151 -3.85 2.33 7.24
N ARG A 152 -4.21 1.51 6.25
CA ARG A 152 -5.48 1.69 5.50
C ARG A 152 -6.55 0.73 5.98
N VAL A 153 -6.19 -0.55 6.11
CA VAL A 153 -7.14 -1.59 6.52
C VAL A 153 -7.43 -1.56 8.01
N TYR A 154 -6.42 -1.27 8.84
CA TYR A 154 -6.59 -1.26 10.29
C TYR A 154 -6.78 0.15 10.86
N LEU A 155 -5.80 1.04 10.71
CA LEU A 155 -5.78 2.32 11.42
C LEU A 155 -6.96 3.24 11.04
N ILE A 156 -7.30 3.37 9.75
CA ILE A 156 -8.43 4.21 9.31
C ILE A 156 -9.76 3.76 9.94
N PRO A 157 -10.20 2.49 9.83
CA PRO A 157 -11.43 2.04 10.49
C PRO A 157 -11.41 2.23 12.01
N GLN A 158 -10.29 1.95 12.68
CA GLN A 158 -10.21 2.10 14.13
C GLN A 158 -10.32 3.56 14.58
N CYS A 159 -9.65 4.49 13.87
CA CYS A 159 -9.82 5.92 14.07
C CYS A 159 -11.27 6.35 13.81
N PHE A 160 -11.91 5.82 12.78
CA PHE A 160 -13.30 6.14 12.44
C PHE A 160 -14.26 5.70 13.54
N LEU A 161 -14.12 4.48 14.05
CA LEU A 161 -14.95 3.95 15.14
C LEU A 161 -14.72 4.71 16.45
N LEU A 162 -13.48 5.10 16.76
CA LEU A 162 -13.16 5.90 17.94
C LEU A 162 -13.75 7.30 17.87
N LEU A 163 -13.57 7.99 16.74
CA LEU A 163 -14.08 9.34 16.52
C LEU A 163 -15.60 9.35 16.42
N GLY A 164 -16.21 8.31 15.83
CA GLY A 164 -17.67 8.16 15.71
C GLY A 164 -18.40 8.11 17.06
N ARG A 165 -17.70 7.78 18.17
CA ARG A 165 -18.28 7.87 19.53
C ARG A 165 -18.47 9.30 20.02
N LYS A 166 -17.72 10.27 19.47
CA LYS A 166 -17.75 11.69 19.87
C LYS A 166 -18.34 12.59 18.79
N ILE A 167 -18.20 12.21 17.52
CA ILE A 167 -18.58 13.01 16.35
C ILE A 167 -19.83 12.40 15.73
N LYS A 168 -20.96 13.12 15.83
CA LYS A 168 -22.26 12.67 15.28
C LYS A 168 -22.24 12.48 13.76
N HIS A 169 -21.51 13.35 13.03
CA HIS A 169 -21.50 13.32 11.57
C HIS A 169 -20.45 12.34 11.03
N LYS A 170 -20.91 11.20 10.47
CA LYS A 170 -20.04 10.10 10.01
C LYS A 170 -19.01 10.53 8.96
N ALA A 171 -19.36 11.45 8.04
CA ALA A 171 -18.40 11.90 7.04
C ALA A 171 -17.26 12.73 7.66
N THR A 172 -17.56 13.51 8.70
CA THR A 172 -16.55 14.29 9.44
C THR A 172 -15.64 13.35 10.24
N ALA A 173 -16.20 12.33 10.89
CA ALA A 173 -15.39 11.31 11.57
C ALA A 173 -14.46 10.59 10.60
N LEU A 174 -14.94 10.23 9.40
CA LEU A 174 -14.12 9.60 8.37
C LEU A 174 -13.02 10.54 7.85
N LEU A 175 -13.34 11.80 7.56
CA LEU A 175 -12.37 12.80 7.10
C LEU A 175 -11.24 12.97 8.12
N LEU A 176 -11.57 13.13 9.40
CA LEU A 176 -10.57 13.24 10.46
C LEU A 176 -9.75 11.96 10.63
N SER A 177 -10.37 10.79 10.46
CA SER A 177 -9.65 9.51 10.50
C SER A 177 -8.64 9.38 9.37
N LEU A 178 -9.00 9.85 8.18
CA LEU A 178 -8.10 9.91 7.02
C LEU A 178 -6.90 10.81 7.33
N VAL A 179 -7.15 12.05 7.79
CA VAL A 179 -6.11 13.01 8.13
C VAL A 179 -5.17 12.46 9.21
N LEU A 180 -5.71 11.93 10.31
CA LEU A 180 -4.90 11.39 11.41
C LEU A 180 -4.04 10.20 10.97
N SER A 181 -4.62 9.25 10.22
CA SER A 181 -3.87 8.11 9.68
C SER A 181 -2.74 8.57 8.74
N GLN A 182 -2.98 9.58 7.89
CA GLN A 182 -1.97 10.05 6.95
C GLN A 182 -0.88 10.90 7.61
N LEU A 183 -1.22 11.65 8.67
CA LEU A 183 -0.21 12.34 9.49
C LEU A 183 0.71 11.32 10.17
N LEU A 184 0.16 10.26 10.74
CA LEU A 184 0.95 9.18 11.34
C LEU A 184 1.83 8.47 10.30
N PHE A 185 1.27 8.20 9.11
CA PHE A 185 2.01 7.62 8.00
C PHE A 185 3.18 8.50 7.55
N ALA A 186 2.96 9.80 7.35
CA ALA A 186 4.03 10.73 6.98
C ALA A 186 5.08 10.82 8.10
N ALA A 187 4.66 11.04 9.35
CA ALA A 187 5.55 11.13 10.50
C ALA A 187 6.43 9.87 10.70
N ALA A 188 5.91 8.68 10.39
CA ALA A 188 6.67 7.43 10.42
C ALA A 188 7.90 7.42 9.50
N HIS A 189 7.89 8.23 8.45
CA HIS A 189 8.99 8.35 7.49
C HIS A 189 9.98 9.47 7.83
N LEU A 190 9.63 10.36 8.75
CA LEU A 190 10.50 11.46 9.16
C LEU A 190 11.89 11.00 9.63
N PRO A 191 12.05 9.89 10.38
CA PRO A 191 13.38 9.41 10.79
C PRO A 191 14.31 9.09 9.62
N ARG A 192 13.78 8.60 8.50
CA ARG A 192 14.56 8.35 7.28
C ARG A 192 15.16 9.64 6.76
N ASP A 193 14.34 10.69 6.69
CA ASP A 193 14.79 11.98 6.17
C ASP A 193 15.73 12.69 7.16
N LEU A 194 15.58 12.47 8.47
CA LEU A 194 16.43 13.10 9.49
C LEU A 194 17.77 12.40 9.71
N PHE A 195 17.82 11.06 9.66
CA PHE A 195 19.01 10.31 10.08
C PHE A 195 19.80 9.73 8.92
N ARG A 196 19.18 9.54 7.76
CA ARG A 196 19.82 8.87 6.62
C ARG A 196 20.27 9.86 5.54
N PHE A 197 19.56 10.96 5.39
CA PHE A 197 19.81 11.92 4.32
C PHE A 197 20.18 13.28 4.93
N ASP A 198 21.31 13.85 4.50
CA ASP A 198 21.70 15.21 4.88
C ASP A 198 20.87 16.21 4.05
N VAL A 199 19.56 16.26 4.34
CA VAL A 199 18.58 17.04 3.57
C VAL A 199 18.17 18.30 4.32
N SER A 200 17.99 19.38 3.55
CA SER A 200 17.50 20.64 4.08
C SER A 200 16.10 20.51 4.70
N ALA A 201 15.77 21.40 5.64
CA ALA A 201 14.43 21.47 6.23
C ALA A 201 13.32 21.66 5.16
N ALA A 202 13.59 22.41 4.10
CA ALA A 202 12.64 22.59 2.99
C ALA A 202 12.37 21.27 2.26
N THR A 203 13.41 20.46 2.02
CA THR A 203 13.28 19.12 1.41
C THR A 203 12.48 18.18 2.30
N ILE A 204 12.70 18.21 3.61
CA ILE A 204 11.91 17.43 4.58
C ILE A 204 10.44 17.82 4.49
N ILE A 205 10.11 19.11 4.60
CA ILE A 205 8.72 19.59 4.51
C ILE A 205 8.06 19.14 3.20
N SER A 206 8.74 19.31 2.07
CA SER A 206 8.23 18.89 0.76
C SER A 206 7.99 17.37 0.70
N THR A 207 8.92 16.58 1.21
CA THR A 207 8.82 15.11 1.23
C THR A 207 7.65 14.65 2.12
N GLN A 208 7.49 15.26 3.29
CA GLN A 208 6.42 14.95 4.22
C GLN A 208 5.04 15.35 3.66
N ALA A 209 4.95 16.51 2.99
CA ALA A 209 3.74 16.91 2.28
C ALA A 209 3.39 15.92 1.16
N GLN A 210 4.39 15.48 0.38
CA GLN A 210 4.19 14.48 -0.68
C GLN A 210 3.73 13.13 -0.11
N LEU A 211 4.32 12.67 1.00
CA LEU A 211 3.93 11.43 1.66
C LEU A 211 2.50 11.49 2.21
N PHE A 212 2.14 12.61 2.85
CA PHE A 212 0.78 12.85 3.32
C PHE A 212 -0.22 12.78 2.15
N MET A 213 0.05 13.49 1.06
CA MET A 213 -0.82 13.51 -0.12
C MET A 213 -0.91 12.13 -0.80
N SER A 214 0.21 11.43 -0.92
CA SER A 214 0.25 10.05 -1.44
C SER A 214 -0.59 9.11 -0.57
N GLY A 215 -0.50 9.26 0.75
CA GLY A 215 -1.31 8.51 1.70
C GLY A 215 -2.80 8.77 1.56
N ILE A 216 -3.20 10.02 1.28
CA ILE A 216 -4.60 10.36 0.99
C ILE A 216 -5.08 9.63 -0.28
N ILE A 217 -4.30 9.69 -1.37
CA ILE A 217 -4.62 9.01 -2.63
C ILE A 217 -4.79 7.50 -2.41
N LEU A 218 -3.83 6.85 -1.75
CA LEU A 218 -3.88 5.42 -1.41
C LEU A 218 -5.11 5.08 -0.58
N SER A 219 -5.44 5.91 0.41
CA SER A 219 -6.63 5.72 1.26
C SER A 219 -7.92 5.83 0.47
N LEU A 220 -8.01 6.76 -0.49
CA LEU A 220 -9.19 6.88 -1.37
C LEU A 220 -9.33 5.66 -2.28
N VAL A 221 -8.22 5.20 -2.87
CA VAL A 221 -8.20 3.96 -3.67
C VAL A 221 -8.66 2.77 -2.82
N TYR A 222 -8.17 2.64 -1.59
CA TYR A 222 -8.58 1.60 -0.67
C TYR A 222 -10.07 1.65 -0.33
N LEU A 223 -10.56 2.79 0.17
CA LEU A 223 -11.96 2.90 0.60
C LEU A 223 -12.94 2.66 -0.55
N ARG A 224 -12.49 2.94 -1.79
CA ARG A 224 -13.26 2.72 -3.00
C ARG A 224 -13.24 1.28 -3.50
N THR A 225 -12.10 0.59 -3.41
CA THR A 225 -11.89 -0.77 -3.94
C THR A 225 -12.11 -1.87 -2.90
N ARG A 226 -11.80 -1.58 -1.64
CA ARG A 226 -11.76 -2.52 -0.50
C ARG A 226 -10.91 -3.76 -0.79
N ASN A 227 -9.85 -3.58 -1.58
CA ASN A 227 -8.97 -4.66 -1.98
C ASN A 227 -7.53 -4.26 -1.65
N VAL A 228 -7.01 -4.82 -0.56
CA VAL A 228 -5.65 -4.49 -0.09
C VAL A 228 -4.56 -5.04 -1.00
N VAL A 229 -4.82 -6.14 -1.72
CA VAL A 229 -3.85 -6.71 -2.66
C VAL A 229 -3.66 -5.78 -3.86
N PHE A 230 -4.76 -5.31 -4.45
CA PHE A 230 -4.71 -4.30 -5.52
C PHE A 230 -4.01 -3.03 -5.05
N LEU A 231 -4.35 -2.55 -3.85
CA LEU A 231 -3.73 -1.36 -3.26
C LEU A 231 -2.24 -1.54 -2.98
N GLY A 232 -1.83 -2.70 -2.46
CA GLY A 232 -0.43 -3.01 -2.19
C GLY A 232 0.40 -3.07 -3.46
N LEU A 233 -0.13 -3.68 -4.54
CA LEU A 233 0.48 -3.59 -5.87
C LEU A 233 0.57 -2.14 -6.33
N PHE A 234 -0.53 -1.37 -6.19
CA PHE A 234 -0.57 0.02 -6.60
C PHE A 234 0.51 0.85 -5.91
N HIS A 235 0.59 0.74 -4.58
CA HIS A 235 1.62 1.39 -3.76
C HIS A 235 3.02 0.93 -4.17
N ALA A 236 3.24 -0.37 -4.36
CA ALA A 236 4.56 -0.88 -4.74
C ALA A 236 5.05 -0.30 -6.07
N PHE A 237 4.19 -0.22 -7.09
CA PHE A 237 4.53 0.41 -8.37
C PHE A 237 4.76 1.93 -8.25
N MET A 238 4.08 2.60 -7.32
CA MET A 238 4.31 4.03 -7.02
C MET A 238 5.67 4.28 -6.33
N ASN A 239 6.15 3.31 -5.56
CA ASN A 239 7.47 3.32 -4.91
C ASN A 239 8.58 2.92 -5.87
N TYR A 240 8.33 1.88 -6.67
CA TYR A 240 9.30 1.33 -7.62
C TYR A 240 8.58 0.89 -8.90
N GLY A 241 8.54 1.77 -9.90
CA GLY A 241 7.93 1.47 -11.20
C GLY A 241 8.68 0.37 -11.93
N LEU A 242 7.99 -0.36 -12.82
CA LEU A 242 8.64 -1.36 -13.69
C LEU A 242 8.33 -1.06 -15.16
N PRO A 243 8.68 0.12 -15.68
CA PRO A 243 8.52 0.41 -17.10
C PRO A 243 9.38 -0.55 -17.93
N ILE A 244 8.76 -1.15 -18.95
CA ILE A 244 9.44 -2.03 -19.90
C ILE A 244 10.20 -1.20 -20.94
N THR A 245 9.64 -0.07 -21.35
CA THR A 245 10.27 0.89 -22.27
C THR A 245 11.08 1.94 -21.49
N GLY A 246 12.04 2.61 -22.14
CA GLY A 246 12.90 3.63 -21.52
C GLY A 246 12.22 4.91 -21.02
N MET A 247 10.89 4.93 -20.88
CA MET A 247 10.10 6.09 -20.44
C MET A 247 9.84 6.07 -18.93
N ASP A 248 10.91 6.03 -18.15
CA ASP A 248 10.84 5.86 -16.69
C ASP A 248 10.09 6.98 -15.97
N ALA A 249 10.25 8.23 -16.44
CA ALA A 249 9.65 9.41 -15.81
C ALA A 249 8.11 9.42 -15.89
N ASP A 250 7.54 8.87 -16.96
CA ASP A 250 6.10 8.92 -17.20
C ASP A 250 5.33 7.80 -16.52
N PHE A 251 5.99 6.68 -16.22
CA PHE A 251 5.34 5.47 -15.69
C PHE A 251 4.49 5.78 -14.46
N LYS A 252 5.04 6.51 -13.48
CA LYS A 252 4.35 6.83 -12.23
C LYS A 252 3.08 7.64 -12.46
N LEU A 253 3.11 8.61 -13.38
CA LEU A 253 1.94 9.44 -13.69
C LEU A 253 0.85 8.60 -14.38
N TYR A 254 1.19 7.84 -15.43
CA TYR A 254 0.25 6.98 -16.14
C TYR A 254 -0.37 5.95 -15.20
N TYR A 255 0.47 5.34 -14.35
CA TYR A 255 0.03 4.35 -13.38
C TYR A 255 -0.92 4.94 -12.33
N MET A 256 -0.61 6.14 -11.80
CA MET A 256 -1.48 6.85 -10.87
C MET A 256 -2.85 7.20 -11.49
N VAL A 257 -2.86 7.75 -12.70
CA VAL A 257 -4.10 8.10 -13.41
C VAL A 257 -4.95 6.84 -13.68
N ALA A 258 -4.33 5.78 -14.18
CA ALA A 258 -5.03 4.54 -14.50
C ALA A 258 -5.55 3.82 -13.25
N ALA A 259 -4.77 3.77 -12.16
CA ALA A 259 -5.21 3.21 -10.88
C ALA A 259 -6.40 3.98 -10.30
N PHE A 260 -6.37 5.31 -10.37
CA PHE A 260 -7.49 6.14 -9.91
C PHE A 260 -8.74 5.92 -10.76
N ALA A 261 -8.61 5.82 -12.08
CA ALA A 261 -9.72 5.48 -12.97
C ALA A 261 -10.33 4.11 -12.60
N ILE A 262 -9.49 3.09 -12.40
CA ILE A 262 -9.94 1.76 -11.93
C ILE A 262 -10.68 1.87 -10.58
N ALA A 263 -10.16 2.64 -9.63
CA ALA A 263 -10.84 2.85 -8.35
C ALA A 263 -12.22 3.48 -8.57
N VAL A 264 -12.31 4.57 -9.34
CA VAL A 264 -13.60 5.24 -9.64
C VAL A 264 -14.61 4.27 -10.26
N PHE A 265 -14.18 3.42 -11.19
CA PHE A 265 -15.03 2.45 -11.89
C PHE A 265 -15.14 1.07 -11.23
N TRP A 266 -14.49 0.85 -10.08
CA TRP A 266 -14.40 -0.45 -9.40
C TRP A 266 -15.77 -1.13 -9.23
N GLY A 267 -16.77 -0.38 -8.78
CA GLY A 267 -18.12 -0.90 -8.58
C GLY A 267 -18.81 -1.42 -9.85
N LYS A 268 -18.42 -0.94 -11.04
CA LYS A 268 -18.92 -1.45 -12.33
C LYS A 268 -18.19 -2.74 -12.71
N ILE A 269 -16.87 -2.78 -12.52
CA ILE A 269 -16.02 -3.96 -12.74
C ILE A 269 -16.51 -5.15 -11.89
N LEU A 270 -16.98 -4.89 -10.67
CA LEU A 270 -17.53 -5.93 -9.78
C LEU A 270 -18.87 -6.52 -10.25
N LYS A 271 -19.68 -5.78 -11.02
CA LYS A 271 -21.03 -6.24 -11.38
C LYS A 271 -21.01 -7.31 -12.48
N THR A 272 -19.98 -7.31 -13.32
CA THR A 272 -19.78 -8.30 -14.38
C THR A 272 -19.56 -9.72 -13.84
N ASP A 273 -19.12 -9.86 -12.58
CA ASP A 273 -18.89 -11.18 -11.96
C ASP A 273 -20.17 -11.79 -11.33
N ARG A 274 -21.21 -11.00 -11.05
CA ARG A 274 -22.44 -11.52 -10.41
C ARG A 274 -23.28 -12.40 -11.33
N THR A 275 -23.06 -12.32 -12.64
CA THR A 275 -23.61 -13.28 -13.61
C THR A 275 -22.91 -14.64 -13.55
N ALA A 276 -21.70 -14.73 -12.98
CA ALA A 276 -21.00 -15.99 -12.76
C ALA A 276 -21.32 -16.64 -11.39
N GLU A 277 -21.56 -15.85 -10.34
CA GLU A 277 -22.01 -16.38 -9.02
C GLU A 277 -23.46 -16.91 -9.04
N ALA A 278 -24.28 -16.53 -10.03
CA ALA A 278 -25.61 -17.11 -10.23
C ALA A 278 -25.59 -18.56 -10.77
N LEU A 279 -24.41 -19.12 -11.05
CA LEU A 279 -24.22 -20.47 -11.58
C LEU A 279 -23.61 -21.47 -10.58
N SER A 280 -23.65 -21.20 -9.27
CA SER A 280 -23.32 -22.21 -8.25
C SER A 280 -24.56 -22.54 -7.39
N PRO A 281 -25.39 -23.52 -7.80
CA PRO A 281 -26.47 -24.06 -6.98
C PRO A 281 -25.99 -24.75 -5.68
N ASP A 282 -24.71 -25.09 -5.60
CA ASP A 282 -24.17 -26.00 -4.57
C ASP A 282 -24.00 -25.37 -3.18
N LEU A 283 -24.16 -24.05 -3.04
CA LEU A 283 -24.09 -23.38 -1.73
C LEU A 283 -25.43 -23.34 -0.96
N LEU A 284 -26.50 -23.96 -1.50
CA LEU A 284 -27.78 -24.13 -0.80
C LEU A 284 -28.01 -25.56 -0.26
N ALA A 285 -27.06 -26.48 -0.44
CA ALA A 285 -27.20 -27.88 -0.05
C ALA A 285 -26.20 -28.33 1.02
N VAL A 286 -26.17 -27.64 2.17
CA VAL A 286 -25.72 -28.26 3.43
C VAL A 286 -26.66 -27.77 4.54
N LYS A 287 -27.70 -28.56 4.81
CA LYS A 287 -28.45 -28.57 6.06
C LYS A 287 -28.00 -29.76 6.87
#